data_AF-A0A9W8G6I0-F1
#
_entry.id   AF-A0A9W8G6I0-F1
#
_cell.length_a   1.000
_cell.length_b   1.000
_cell.length_c   1.000
_cell.angle_alpha   90.00
_cell.angle_beta   90.00
_cell.angle_gamma   90.00
#
_symmetry.space_group_name_H-M   'P 1'
#
loop_
_entity.id
_entity.type
_entity.pdbx_description
1 polymer ?
#
loop_
_entity_poly.entity_id
_entity_poly.type
_entity_poly.pdbx_seq_one_letter_code
_entity_poly.pdbx_strand_id
1 'polypeptide(L)'
;MIIGIGVDILATDRIARIVRRGSSYATRFARHILCDCEIGYFTNTLVSKNENEQIRYLATRWCLKEAVYKAAYPHQILRWSDVSIYKVGPKLAMNVRWNQELQGAFVHASISHDGGLIAGYVVIEKNEEAKRVK
;
A
#
# COMPACT_ATOMS: atom_id res chain seq x y z
N MET A 1 7.40 -17.27 -11.47
CA MET A 1 7.04 -16.46 -12.65
C MET A 1 6.51 -15.11 -12.19
N ILE A 2 6.94 -14.02 -12.84
CA ILE A 2 6.40 -12.67 -12.58
C ILE A 2 4.98 -12.60 -13.16
N ILE A 3 4.02 -12.20 -12.33
CA ILE A 3 2.63 -11.95 -12.73
C ILE A 3 2.48 -10.54 -13.29
N GLY A 4 3.07 -9.56 -12.61
CA GLY A 4 2.97 -8.17 -13.03
C GLY A 4 3.86 -7.25 -12.23
N ILE A 5 4.08 -6.06 -12.77
CA ILE A 5 4.84 -4.98 -12.16
C ILE A 5 3.97 -3.73 -12.09
N GLY A 6 4.19 -2.91 -11.07
CA GLY A 6 3.45 -1.68 -10.89
C GLY A 6 4.31 -0.63 -10.23
N VAL A 7 4.16 0.60 -10.71
CA VAL A 7 4.87 1.77 -10.20
C VAL A 7 3.88 2.90 -9.98
N ASP A 8 4.06 3.64 -8.91
CA ASP A 8 3.33 4.88 -8.65
C ASP A 8 4.28 5.96 -8.13
N ILE A 9 3.95 7.22 -8.44
CA ILE A 9 4.63 8.39 -7.90
C ILE A 9 3.61 9.39 -7.39
N LEU A 10 3.84 9.90 -6.19
CA LEU A 10 2.92 10.78 -5.48
C LEU A 10 3.68 12.00 -4.95
N ALA A 11 3.14 13.19 -5.23
CA ALA A 11 3.54 14.40 -4.53
C ALA A 11 2.93 14.41 -3.11
N THR A 12 3.78 14.39 -2.09
CA THR A 12 3.36 14.31 -0.68
C THR A 12 2.52 15.51 -0.25
N ASP A 13 2.68 16.66 -0.91
CA ASP A 13 1.84 17.85 -0.73
C ASP A 13 0.35 17.59 -1.00
N ARG A 14 0.01 16.63 -1.87
CA ARG A 14 -1.40 16.26 -2.10
C ARG A 14 -2.03 15.70 -0.83
N ILE A 15 -1.29 14.87 -0.09
CA ILE A 15 -1.72 14.30 1.18
C ILE A 15 -1.62 15.35 2.29
N ALA A 16 -0.56 16.17 2.29
CA ALA A 16 -0.38 17.25 3.25
C ALA A 16 -1.56 18.24 3.25
N ARG A 17 -2.06 18.60 2.07
CA ARG A 17 -3.26 19.47 1.93
C ARG A 17 -4.51 18.86 2.55
N ILE A 18 -4.63 17.54 2.64
CA ILE A 18 -5.77 16.87 3.28
C ILE A 18 -5.57 16.85 4.80
N VAL A 19 -4.37 16.48 5.25
CA VAL A 19 -4.03 16.39 6.68
C VAL A 19 -4.13 17.77 7.36
N ARG A 20 -3.58 18.81 6.73
CA ARG A 20 -3.58 20.19 7.25
C ARG A 20 -4.97 20.84 7.31
N ARG A 21 -6.00 20.25 6.69
CA ARG A 21 -7.40 20.69 6.86
C ARG A 21 -7.98 20.31 8.23
N GLY A 22 -7.30 19.43 8.97
CA GLY A 22 -7.67 19.01 10.31
C GLY A 22 -7.92 17.51 10.43
N SER A 23 -7.95 17.04 11.68
CA SER A 23 -8.01 15.62 12.04
C SER A 23 -9.21 14.89 11.43
N SER A 24 -10.39 15.52 11.37
CA SER A 24 -11.58 14.87 10.79
C SER A 24 -11.44 14.55 9.30
N TYR A 25 -10.77 15.43 8.53
CA TYR A 25 -10.48 15.20 7.11
C TYR A 25 -9.45 14.11 6.93
N ALA A 26 -8.38 14.14 7.73
CA ALA A 26 -7.35 13.11 7.75
C ALA A 26 -7.95 11.73 8.07
N THR A 27 -8.79 11.62 9.09
CA THR A 27 -9.45 10.35 9.48
C THR A 27 -10.42 9.86 8.41
N ARG A 28 -11.21 10.74 7.77
CA ARG A 28 -12.10 10.33 6.67
C ARG A 28 -11.31 9.78 5.48
N PHE A 29 -10.21 10.46 5.12
CA PHE A 29 -9.34 10.00 4.05
C PHE A 29 -8.65 8.67 4.42
N ALA A 30 -8.15 8.54 5.65
CA ALA A 30 -7.56 7.31 6.17
C ALA A 30 -8.54 6.14 6.07
N ARG A 31 -9.80 6.32 6.48
CA ARG A 31 -10.85 5.27 6.37
C ARG A 31 -11.14 4.81 4.95
N HIS A 32 -10.87 5.65 3.95
CA HIS A 32 -11.06 5.28 2.55
C HIS A 32 -9.93 4.38 2.03
N ILE A 33 -8.68 4.62 2.48
CA ILE A 33 -7.49 4.01 1.89
C ILE A 33 -6.89 2.87 2.73
N LEU A 34 -7.13 2.84 4.05
CA LEU A 34 -6.50 1.93 5.00
C LEU A 34 -7.34 0.68 5.25
N CYS A 35 -6.68 -0.47 5.48
CA CYS A 35 -7.35 -1.66 6.04
C CYS A 35 -7.75 -1.42 7.51
N ASP A 36 -8.58 -2.29 8.06
CA ASP A 36 -8.97 -2.28 9.49
C ASP A 36 -7.77 -2.30 10.44
N CYS A 37 -6.73 -3.05 10.07
CA CYS A 37 -5.44 -3.10 10.75
C CYS A 37 -4.71 -1.74 10.78
N GLU A 38 -4.67 -1.06 9.64
CA GLU A 38 -3.94 0.18 9.45
C GLU A 38 -4.70 1.37 10.03
N ILE A 39 -6.04 1.38 9.91
CA ILE A 39 -6.86 2.46 10.45
C ILE A 39 -6.78 2.51 11.98
N GLY A 40 -6.77 1.35 12.66
CA GLY A 40 -6.60 1.30 14.11
C GLY A 40 -5.28 1.92 14.57
N TYR A 41 -4.18 1.61 13.87
CA TYR A 41 -2.88 2.25 14.14
C TYR A 41 -2.92 3.75 13.85
N PHE A 42 -3.52 4.16 12.73
CA PHE A 42 -3.62 5.57 12.37
C PHE A 42 -4.39 6.37 13.43
N THR A 43 -5.58 5.92 13.82
CA THR A 43 -6.44 6.63 14.78
C THR A 43 -5.88 6.64 16.19
N ASN A 44 -5.33 5.50 16.65
CA ASN A 44 -4.92 5.36 18.05
C ASN A 44 -3.51 5.88 18.31
N THR A 45 -2.67 5.97 17.27
CA THR A 45 -1.24 6.29 17.44
C THR A 45 -0.78 7.48 16.61
N LEU A 46 -1.32 7.72 15.41
CA LEU A 46 -0.80 8.77 14.53
C LEU A 46 -1.58 10.08 14.61
N VAL A 47 -2.88 10.05 14.90
CA VAL A 47 -3.68 11.27 15.04
C VAL A 47 -3.15 12.21 16.13
N SER A 48 -2.56 11.66 17.19
CA SER A 48 -1.90 12.41 18.27
C SER A 48 -0.42 12.76 18.00
N LYS A 49 0.17 12.25 16.91
CA LYS A 49 1.53 12.58 16.47
C LYS A 49 1.55 13.79 15.54
N ASN A 50 2.76 14.28 15.26
CA ASN A 50 2.97 15.39 14.33
C ASN A 50 2.41 15.09 12.93
N GLU A 51 2.07 16.15 12.20
CA GLU A 51 1.45 16.07 10.86
C GLU A 51 2.33 15.32 9.85
N ASN A 52 3.65 15.46 9.95
CA ASN A 52 4.59 14.84 9.01
C ASN A 52 4.56 13.31 9.09
N GLU A 53 4.38 12.73 10.28
CA GLU A 53 4.19 11.29 10.45
C GLU A 53 2.88 10.82 9.81
N GLN A 54 1.79 11.57 9.99
CA GLN A 54 0.50 11.26 9.38
C GLN A 54 0.60 11.30 7.84
N ILE A 55 1.24 12.35 7.30
CA ILE A 55 1.46 12.53 5.87
C ILE A 55 2.30 11.39 5.31
N ARG A 56 3.46 11.09 5.90
CA ARG A 56 4.33 9.98 5.47
C ARG A 56 3.59 8.66 5.49
N TYR A 57 2.82 8.40 6.56
CA TYR A 57 2.08 7.17 6.69
C TYR A 57 1.06 7.02 5.56
N LEU A 58 0.18 7.99 5.37
CA LEU A 58 -0.88 7.96 4.36
C LEU A 58 -0.31 7.96 2.93
N ALA A 59 0.71 8.78 2.65
CA ALA A 59 1.36 8.86 1.35
C ALA A 59 2.02 7.53 0.94
N THR A 60 2.69 6.87 1.89
CA THR A 60 3.28 5.54 1.68
C THR A 60 2.21 4.52 1.29
N ARG A 61 1.08 4.49 2.02
CA ARG A 61 0.02 3.50 1.77
C ARG A 61 -0.68 3.77 0.45
N TRP A 62 -0.97 5.03 0.15
CA TRP A 62 -1.52 5.41 -1.15
C TRP A 62 -0.65 4.91 -2.31
N CYS A 63 0.61 5.35 -2.33
CA CYS A 63 1.54 5.09 -3.43
C CYS A 63 1.75 3.59 -3.65
N LEU A 64 1.97 2.84 -2.58
CA LEU A 64 2.17 1.39 -2.67
C LEU A 64 0.90 0.61 -3.02
N LYS A 65 -0.28 1.04 -2.55
CA LYS A 65 -1.54 0.39 -2.89
C LYS A 65 -1.95 0.64 -4.35
N GLU A 66 -1.65 1.82 -4.89
CA GLU A 66 -1.76 2.10 -6.33
C GLU A 66 -0.78 1.23 -7.14
N ALA A 67 0.48 1.12 -6.70
CA ALA A 67 1.47 0.30 -7.37
C ALA A 67 1.07 -1.20 -7.41
N VAL A 68 0.60 -1.77 -6.30
CA VAL A 68 0.15 -3.18 -6.30
C VAL A 68 -1.14 -3.39 -7.09
N TYR A 69 -2.05 -2.40 -7.12
CA TYR A 69 -3.23 -2.43 -7.99
C TYR A 69 -2.82 -2.55 -9.46
N LYS A 70 -1.88 -1.72 -9.91
CA LYS A 70 -1.35 -1.75 -11.29
C LYS A 70 -0.66 -3.07 -11.61
N ALA A 71 0.09 -3.62 -10.66
CA ALA A 71 0.76 -4.91 -10.83
C ALA A 71 -0.22 -6.10 -10.91
N ALA A 72 -1.35 -6.02 -10.19
CA ALA A 72 -2.35 -7.09 -10.14
C ALA A 72 -3.35 -7.03 -11.31
N TYR A 73 -3.57 -5.87 -11.91
CA TYR A 73 -4.48 -5.71 -13.04
C TYR A 73 -3.88 -6.29 -14.34
N PRO A 74 -4.64 -7.02 -15.18
CA PRO A 74 -6.07 -7.34 -15.06
C PRO A 74 -6.40 -8.62 -14.27
N HIS A 75 -5.40 -9.38 -13.81
CA HIS A 75 -5.58 -10.66 -13.09
C HIS A 75 -6.47 -10.54 -11.85
N GLN A 76 -6.42 -9.40 -11.15
CA GLN A 76 -7.35 -9.07 -10.08
C GLN A 76 -7.54 -7.55 -9.94
N ILE A 77 -8.79 -7.12 -9.80
CA ILE A 77 -9.14 -5.75 -9.42
C ILE A 77 -9.18 -5.67 -7.90
N LEU A 78 -8.15 -5.07 -7.29
CA LEU A 78 -8.03 -4.93 -5.83
C LEU A 78 -8.83 -3.73 -5.32
N ARG A 79 -9.42 -3.86 -4.12
CA ARG A 79 -9.91 -2.72 -3.32
C ARG A 79 -8.82 -2.28 -2.33
N TRP A 80 -8.91 -1.05 -1.84
CA TRP A 80 -7.98 -0.53 -0.81
C TRP A 80 -7.87 -1.44 0.42
N SER A 81 -8.98 -2.01 0.86
CA SER A 81 -9.07 -2.91 2.03
C SER A 81 -8.48 -4.30 1.80
N ASP A 82 -8.26 -4.69 0.54
CA ASP A 82 -7.68 -6.00 0.21
C ASP A 82 -6.15 -6.02 0.39
N VAL A 83 -5.54 -4.85 0.62
CA VAL A 83 -4.10 -4.70 0.82
C VAL A 83 -3.83 -4.12 2.20
N SER A 84 -2.91 -4.73 2.93
CA SER A 84 -2.35 -4.17 4.17
C SER A 84 -0.83 -4.14 4.10
N ILE A 85 -0.24 -3.03 4.57
CA ILE A 85 1.20 -2.77 4.49
C ILE A 85 1.78 -2.72 5.90
N TYR A 86 2.80 -3.54 6.14
CA TYR A 86 3.47 -3.65 7.43
C TYR A 86 4.99 -3.68 7.26
N LYS A 87 5.73 -3.61 8.38
CA LYS A 87 7.18 -3.69 8.40
C LYS A 87 7.65 -5.01 8.98
N VAL A 88 8.69 -5.59 8.38
CA VAL A 88 9.44 -6.73 8.90
C VAL A 88 10.91 -6.29 8.99
N GLY A 89 11.33 -5.88 10.19
CA GLY A 89 12.62 -5.21 10.38
C GLY A 89 12.71 -3.92 9.54
N PRO A 90 13.74 -3.74 8.71
CA PRO A 90 13.86 -2.57 7.84
C PRO A 90 13.02 -2.66 6.55
N LYS A 91 12.45 -3.83 6.23
CA LYS A 91 11.74 -4.08 4.97
C LYS A 91 10.24 -3.83 5.08
N LEU A 92 9.64 -3.33 4.00
CA LEU A 92 8.19 -3.29 3.84
C LEU A 92 7.69 -4.62 3.30
N ALA A 93 6.57 -5.08 3.83
CA ALA A 93 5.87 -6.28 3.39
C ALA A 93 4.37 -5.96 3.22
N MET A 94 3.70 -6.79 2.42
CA MET A 94 2.27 -6.63 2.14
C MET A 94 1.54 -7.95 2.28
N ASN A 95 0.37 -7.89 2.89
CA ASN A 95 -0.62 -8.95 2.76
C ASN A 95 -1.69 -8.48 1.77
N VAL A 96 -1.92 -9.29 0.75
CA VAL A 96 -2.95 -9.05 -0.26
C VAL A 96 -3.96 -10.18 -0.23
N ARG A 97 -5.25 -9.84 -0.24
CA ARG A 97 -6.34 -10.80 -0.36
C ARG A 97 -6.47 -11.21 -1.84
N TRP A 98 -5.72 -12.23 -2.23
CA TRP A 98 -5.77 -12.77 -3.58
C TRP A 98 -7.06 -13.52 -3.90
N ASN A 99 -7.46 -13.48 -5.16
CA ASN A 99 -8.43 -14.39 -5.75
C ASN A 99 -7.80 -15.78 -5.95
N GLN A 100 -8.59 -16.73 -6.46
CA GLN A 100 -8.12 -18.10 -6.70
C GLN A 100 -6.95 -18.18 -7.71
N GLU A 101 -6.94 -17.31 -8.72
CA GLU A 101 -5.88 -17.27 -9.73
C GLU A 101 -4.53 -16.87 -9.14
N LEU A 102 -4.52 -15.87 -8.27
CA LEU A 102 -3.30 -15.33 -7.64
C LEU A 102 -3.02 -15.94 -6.27
N GLN A 103 -3.78 -16.95 -5.84
CA GLN A 103 -3.53 -17.63 -4.58
C GLN A 103 -2.08 -18.17 -4.51
N GLY A 104 -1.36 -17.82 -3.45
CA GLY A 104 0.05 -18.16 -3.27
C GLY A 104 1.03 -17.22 -3.99
N ALA A 105 0.58 -16.11 -4.58
CA ALA A 105 1.45 -15.07 -5.07
C ALA A 105 2.05 -14.23 -3.92
N PHE A 106 3.27 -13.76 -4.12
CA PHE A 106 4.04 -12.94 -3.19
C PHE A 106 4.28 -11.56 -3.79
N VAL A 107 4.32 -10.54 -2.93
CA VAL A 107 4.55 -9.15 -3.31
C VAL A 107 5.93 -8.72 -2.85
N HIS A 108 6.76 -8.31 -3.79
CA HIS A 108 7.98 -7.58 -3.53
C HIS A 108 7.67 -6.09 -3.65
N ALA A 109 7.98 -5.30 -2.62
CA ALA A 109 7.69 -3.87 -2.61
C ALA A 109 8.90 -3.07 -2.15
N SER A 110 9.10 -1.92 -2.79
CA SER A 110 10.10 -0.92 -2.40
C SER A 110 9.50 0.47 -2.47
N ILE A 111 10.04 1.37 -1.65
CA ILE A 111 9.64 2.77 -1.64
C ILE A 111 10.86 3.66 -1.55
N SER A 112 10.82 4.77 -2.28
CA SER A 112 11.81 5.84 -2.19
C SER A 112 11.09 7.18 -2.03
N HIS A 113 11.70 8.13 -1.34
CA HIS A 113 11.17 9.47 -1.20
C HIS A 113 12.28 10.51 -1.29
N ASP A 114 12.05 11.58 -2.04
CA ASP A 114 12.96 12.72 -2.12
C ASP A 114 12.21 13.95 -2.64
N GLY A 115 12.62 15.15 -2.22
CA GLY A 115 12.11 16.41 -2.77
C GLY A 115 10.58 16.59 -2.69
N GLY A 116 9.92 16.01 -1.69
CA GLY A 116 8.46 16.05 -1.57
C GLY A 116 7.71 15.04 -2.46
N LEU A 117 8.42 14.18 -3.18
CA LEU A 117 7.89 13.06 -3.95
C LEU A 117 8.10 11.73 -3.22
N ILE A 118 7.21 10.79 -3.46
CA ILE A 118 7.35 9.39 -3.04
C ILE A 118 7.07 8.49 -4.22
N ALA A 119 7.94 7.51 -4.46
CA ALA A 119 7.84 6.54 -5.54
C ALA A 119 7.77 5.13 -4.96
N GLY A 120 6.76 4.37 -5.36
CA GLY A 120 6.49 3.01 -4.93
C GLY A 120 6.66 2.04 -6.10
N TYR A 121 7.36 0.95 -5.85
CA TYR A 121 7.63 -0.10 -6.82
C TYR A 121 7.11 -1.42 -6.29
N VAL A 122 6.37 -2.16 -7.12
CA VAL A 122 5.80 -3.45 -6.77
C VAL A 122 6.05 -4.46 -7.88
N VAL A 123 6.46 -5.67 -7.50
CA VAL A 123 6.50 -6.86 -8.36
C VAL A 123 5.68 -7.96 -7.69
N ILE A 124 4.75 -8.55 -8.43
CA ILE A 124 4.00 -9.73 -7.99
C ILE A 124 4.63 -10.95 -8.66
N GLU A 125 4.98 -11.94 -7.85
CA GLU A 125 5.57 -13.19 -8.28
C GLU A 125 4.73 -14.37 -7.78
N LYS A 126 4.63 -15.43 -8.58
CA LYS A 126 4.02 -16.69 -8.18
C LYS A 126 4.90 -17.88 -8.57
N ASN A 127 5.13 -18.81 -7.66
CA ASN A 127 5.90 -20.03 -7.93
C ASN A 127 5.07 -21.00 -8.80
N GLU A 128 5.73 -21.67 -9.76
CA GLU A 128 5.07 -22.54 -10.73
C GLU A 128 4.81 -23.98 -10.22
N GLU A 129 5.27 -24.34 -9.02
CA GLU A 129 5.38 -25.74 -8.58
C GLU A 129 4.04 -26.48 -8.33
N ALA A 130 2.90 -25.81 -8.39
CA ALA A 130 1.60 -26.45 -8.16
C ALA A 130 1.02 -27.21 -9.37
N LYS A 131 1.67 -27.17 -10.56
CA LYS A 131 1.12 -27.80 -11.79
C LYS A 131 1.88 -29.04 -12.30
N ARG A 132 2.96 -29.48 -11.63
CA ARG A 132 3.80 -30.61 -12.11
C ARG A 132 3.52 -31.98 -11.49
N VAL A 133 2.41 -32.15 -10.78
CA VAL A 133 1.95 -33.48 -10.32
C VAL A 133 0.58 -33.75 -10.90
N LYS A 134 0.56 -34.29 -12.13
CA LYS A 134 -0.49 -35.13 -12.68
C LYS A 134 0.13 -36.13 -13.64
#